data_AF-A0A835HQE6-F1
#
_entry.id   AF-A0A835HQE6-F1
#
_cell.length_a   1.000
_cell.length_b   1.000
_cell.length_c   1.000
_cell.angle_alpha   90.00
_cell.angle_beta   90.00
_cell.angle_gamma   90.00
#
_symmetry.space_group_name_H-M   'P 1'
#
loop_
_entity.id
_entity.type
_entity.pdbx_description
1 polymer ?
#
loop_
_entity_poly.entity_id
_entity_poly.type
_entity_poly.pdbx_seq_one_letter_code
_entity_poly.pdbx_strand_id
1 'polypeptide(L)'
;MVVTTRKSSGVSLSVSEKEDKTKFKKQAIAKKGTKKKLSKDEARKEYLQHQIDMQTRLILEERREAEIWKKAEMESLREMFSNGLAFNPTDTQLVNYYLNKKNAYFTVTFFPIQEVNDLYANHPITLTEMSGLNAETGWYFFTKSRPNRIQPGTNVQGEWIFAKEEDVFYQDVKVGEKHVYEYWECDQKKEYKMIEYQLVPAPKPGRFPICFLCKLCIDANSVEVQS
;
A
#
# COMPACT_ATOMS: atom_id res chain seq x y z
N MET A 1 56.93 8.50 2.70
CA MET A 1 56.98 7.85 4.04
C MET A 1 55.87 8.48 4.86
N VAL A 2 54.86 7.81 5.40
CA VAL A 2 54.75 6.52 6.09
C VAL A 2 53.34 5.91 5.85
N VAL A 3 53.27 4.58 5.87
CA VAL A 3 52.09 3.69 5.75
C VAL A 3 51.34 3.56 7.09
N THR A 4 50.08 3.07 7.04
CA THR A 4 49.28 2.31 8.04
C THR A 4 48.04 3.07 8.55
N THR A 5 46.83 2.52 8.79
CA THR A 5 46.14 1.22 8.56
C THR A 5 44.64 1.40 8.83
N ARG A 6 43.81 0.49 8.30
CA ARG A 6 42.35 0.31 8.50
C ARG A 6 41.87 0.32 9.96
N LYS A 7 40.61 0.72 10.18
CA LYS A 7 39.69 0.02 11.10
C LYS A 7 38.23 0.08 10.63
N SER A 8 37.61 -1.10 10.69
CA SER A 8 36.25 -1.47 10.35
C SER A 8 35.25 -1.16 11.48
N SER A 9 34.14 -0.52 11.16
CA SER A 9 32.88 -0.57 11.91
C SER A 9 31.98 -1.61 11.21
N GLY A 10 31.60 -2.75 11.77
CA GLY A 10 31.10 -2.95 13.12
C GLY A 10 29.57 -2.92 13.13
N VAL A 11 28.92 -3.76 12.31
CA VAL A 11 27.45 -3.91 12.31
C VAL A 11 27.04 -4.66 13.57
N SER A 12 26.28 -3.99 14.44
CA SER A 12 25.69 -4.56 15.64
C SER A 12 24.48 -5.44 15.28
N LEU A 13 24.63 -6.76 15.42
CA LEU A 13 23.54 -7.73 15.31
C LEU A 13 22.59 -7.60 16.51
N SER A 14 21.29 -7.62 16.23
CA SER A 14 20.21 -7.55 17.22
C SER A 14 20.19 -8.78 18.13
N VAL A 15 19.58 -8.63 19.30
CA VAL A 15 19.58 -9.63 20.38
C VAL A 15 18.93 -10.96 19.95
N SER A 16 17.95 -10.94 19.03
CA SER A 16 17.28 -12.13 18.52
C SER A 16 18.18 -13.03 17.64
N GLU A 17 19.06 -12.45 16.82
CA GLU A 17 19.99 -13.22 15.98
C GLU A 17 21.10 -13.92 16.79
N LYS A 18 21.39 -13.43 18.00
CA LYS A 18 22.38 -14.03 18.90
C LYS A 18 21.81 -15.28 19.59
N GLU A 19 20.52 -15.31 19.90
CA GLU A 19 19.88 -16.45 20.57
C GLU A 19 19.73 -17.66 19.62
N ASP A 20 19.39 -17.43 18.35
CA ASP A 20 19.22 -18.52 17.36
C ASP A 20 20.55 -19.16 16.93
N LYS A 21 21.62 -18.37 16.81
CA LYS A 21 22.99 -18.90 16.58
C LYS A 21 23.45 -19.82 17.71
N THR A 22 22.96 -19.60 18.92
CA THR A 22 23.31 -20.37 20.11
C THR A 22 22.52 -21.68 20.18
N LYS A 23 21.26 -21.69 19.72
CA LYS A 23 20.44 -22.91 19.61
C LYS A 23 20.95 -23.88 18.53
N PHE A 24 21.37 -23.39 17.36
CA PHE A 24 21.97 -24.23 16.30
C PHE A 24 23.27 -24.91 16.76
N LYS A 25 24.09 -24.21 17.56
CA LYS A 25 25.32 -24.80 18.14
C LYS A 25 25.05 -25.92 19.14
N LYS A 26 23.96 -25.84 19.91
CA LYS A 26 23.63 -26.85 20.94
C LYS A 26 23.03 -28.13 20.36
N GLN A 27 22.31 -28.09 19.24
CA GLN A 27 21.82 -29.30 18.57
C GLN A 27 22.91 -30.11 17.87
N ALA A 28 24.06 -29.52 17.55
CA ALA A 28 25.17 -30.21 16.89
C ALA A 28 26.01 -31.13 17.81
N ILE A 29 25.82 -31.07 19.14
CA ILE A 29 26.72 -31.75 20.11
C ILE A 29 26.15 -33.09 20.62
N ALA A 30 24.88 -33.42 20.33
CA ALA A 30 24.22 -34.61 20.90
C ALA A 30 24.12 -35.85 19.99
N LYS A 31 24.86 -35.93 18.87
CA LYS A 31 24.94 -37.15 18.03
C LYS A 31 26.38 -37.60 17.85
N LYS A 32 26.89 -38.38 18.81
CA LYS A 32 28.12 -39.16 18.65
C LYS A 32 27.78 -40.41 17.81
N GLY A 33 28.06 -40.33 16.53
CA GLY A 33 28.02 -41.44 15.59
C GLY A 33 28.39 -40.94 14.21
N THR A 34 29.62 -41.23 13.78
CA THR A 34 30.14 -41.01 12.41
C THR A 34 30.29 -39.54 11.98
N LYS A 35 31.43 -38.91 12.32
CA LYS A 35 31.83 -37.60 11.78
C LYS A 35 32.23 -37.73 10.30
N LYS A 36 31.25 -37.61 9.41
CA LYS A 36 31.52 -37.18 8.03
C LYS A 36 31.96 -35.71 8.14
N LYS A 37 33.22 -35.41 7.78
CA LYS A 37 33.69 -34.01 7.65
C LYS A 37 32.87 -33.41 6.51
N LEU A 38 31.75 -32.78 6.86
CA LEU A 38 30.95 -32.03 5.91
C LEU A 38 31.87 -30.96 5.31
N SER A 39 32.02 -30.97 3.99
CA SER A 39 32.86 -30.00 3.30
C SER A 39 32.38 -28.59 3.67
N LYS A 40 33.32 -27.64 3.77
CA LYS A 40 32.97 -26.22 4.01
C LYS A 40 31.92 -25.72 3.01
N ASP A 41 31.90 -26.28 1.80
CA ASP A 41 30.92 -25.97 0.75
C ASP A 41 29.55 -26.59 1.01
N GLU A 42 29.49 -27.79 1.58
CA GLU A 42 28.23 -28.44 1.98
C GLU A 42 27.58 -27.68 3.15
N ALA A 43 28.37 -27.28 4.16
CA ALA A 43 27.86 -26.46 5.27
C ALA A 43 27.36 -25.09 4.79
N ARG A 44 28.02 -24.49 3.79
CA ARG A 44 27.56 -23.23 3.16
C ARG A 44 26.26 -23.41 2.38
N LYS A 45 26.12 -24.52 1.64
CA LYS A 45 24.88 -24.87 0.93
C LYS A 45 23.72 -25.07 1.89
N GLU A 46 23.92 -25.82 2.98
CA GLU A 46 22.89 -26.04 4.00
C GLU A 46 22.45 -24.73 4.67
N TYR A 47 23.40 -23.85 4.98
CA TYR A 47 23.06 -22.53 5.54
C TYR A 47 22.24 -21.70 4.56
N LEU A 48 22.61 -21.66 3.29
CA LEU A 48 21.89 -20.90 2.27
C LEU A 48 20.48 -21.49 2.05
N GLN A 49 20.37 -22.82 2.00
CA GLN A 49 19.09 -23.50 1.90
C GLN A 49 18.19 -23.18 3.09
N HIS A 50 18.73 -23.19 4.32
CA HIS A 50 17.97 -22.79 5.51
C HIS A 50 17.48 -21.33 5.43
N GLN A 51 18.29 -20.41 4.91
CA GLN A 51 17.85 -19.02 4.70
C GLN A 51 16.71 -18.93 3.68
N ILE A 52 16.81 -19.68 2.57
CA ILE A 52 15.75 -19.74 1.55
C ILE A 52 14.47 -20.34 2.13
N ASP A 53 14.56 -21.43 2.87
CA ASP A 53 13.41 -22.09 3.49
C ASP A 53 12.72 -21.17 4.50
N MET A 54 13.49 -20.42 5.29
CA MET A 54 12.96 -19.43 6.23
C MET A 54 12.21 -18.31 5.51
N GLN A 55 12.81 -17.72 4.47
CA GLN A 55 12.17 -16.69 3.65
C GLN A 55 10.90 -17.23 2.97
N THR A 56 10.94 -18.47 2.50
CA THR A 56 9.80 -19.13 1.87
C THR A 56 8.65 -19.30 2.86
N ARG A 57 8.93 -19.70 4.10
CA ARG A 57 7.91 -19.81 5.15
C ARG A 57 7.25 -18.48 5.46
N LEU A 58 8.03 -17.41 5.61
CA LEU A 58 7.49 -16.06 5.85
C LEU A 58 6.57 -15.61 4.72
N ILE A 59 6.98 -15.82 3.46
CA ILE A 59 6.15 -15.49 2.29
C ILE A 59 4.84 -16.29 2.27
N LEU A 60 4.87 -17.56 2.66
CA LEU A 60 3.67 -18.40 2.72
C LEU A 60 2.74 -17.97 3.85
N GLU A 61 3.27 -17.56 4.99
CA GLU A 61 2.49 -17.01 6.11
C GLU A 61 1.81 -15.69 5.71
N GLU A 62 2.54 -14.76 5.09
CA GLU A 62 1.97 -13.50 4.57
C GLU A 62 0.84 -13.75 3.56
N ARG A 63 1.00 -14.73 2.66
CA ARG A 63 -0.05 -15.12 1.71
C ARG A 63 -1.27 -15.68 2.41
N ARG A 64 -1.07 -16.56 3.41
CA ARG A 64 -2.17 -17.15 4.17
C ARG A 64 -2.95 -16.08 4.93
N GLU A 65 -2.26 -15.13 5.56
CA GLU A 65 -2.91 -13.99 6.23
C GLU A 65 -3.72 -13.15 5.24
N ALA A 66 -3.14 -12.85 4.08
CA ALA A 66 -3.84 -12.11 3.02
C ALA A 66 -5.10 -12.85 2.53
N GLU A 67 -5.07 -14.17 2.42
CA GLU A 67 -6.22 -14.99 2.04
C GLU A 67 -7.32 -15.00 3.11
N ILE A 68 -6.95 -15.20 4.38
CA ILE A 68 -7.89 -15.13 5.52
C ILE A 68 -8.58 -13.77 5.53
N TRP A 69 -7.78 -12.71 5.40
CA TRP A 69 -8.29 -11.35 5.39
C TRP A 69 -9.20 -11.09 4.18
N LYS A 70 -8.79 -11.50 2.97
CA LYS A 70 -9.61 -11.37 1.77
C LYS A 70 -10.97 -12.05 1.93
N LYS A 71 -10.99 -13.23 2.55
CA LYS A 71 -12.23 -13.95 2.82
C LYS A 71 -13.13 -13.20 3.81
N ALA A 72 -12.56 -12.70 4.91
CA ALA A 72 -13.31 -11.95 5.91
C ALA A 72 -13.89 -10.64 5.35
N GLU A 73 -13.11 -9.88 4.57
CA GLU A 73 -13.56 -8.65 3.92
C GLU A 73 -14.70 -8.92 2.94
N MET A 74 -14.56 -9.95 2.09
CA MET A 74 -15.61 -10.31 1.13
C MET A 74 -16.92 -10.71 1.82
N GLU A 75 -16.85 -11.41 2.95
CA GLU A 75 -18.03 -11.74 3.75
C GLU A 75 -18.68 -10.47 4.32
N SER A 76 -17.88 -9.57 4.90
CA SER A 76 -18.36 -8.29 5.46
C SER A 76 -19.02 -7.41 4.40
N LEU A 77 -18.42 -7.28 3.22
CA LEU A 77 -19.00 -6.51 2.11
C LEU A 77 -20.28 -7.13 1.61
N ARG A 78 -20.32 -8.46 1.49
CA ARG A 78 -21.52 -9.19 1.08
C ARG A 78 -22.65 -8.95 2.05
N GLU A 79 -22.38 -9.00 3.36
CA GLU A 79 -23.35 -8.71 4.40
C GLU A 79 -23.85 -7.26 4.30
N MET A 80 -22.94 -6.27 4.21
CA MET A 80 -23.29 -4.86 4.04
C MET A 80 -24.21 -4.65 2.84
N PHE A 81 -23.82 -5.14 1.65
CA PHE A 81 -24.63 -4.97 0.44
C PHE A 81 -25.95 -5.74 0.51
N SER A 82 -25.98 -6.93 1.11
CA SER A 82 -27.23 -7.69 1.30
C SER A 82 -28.24 -6.99 2.20
N ASN A 83 -27.75 -6.16 3.12
CA ASN A 83 -28.56 -5.33 4.00
C ASN A 83 -28.90 -3.95 3.38
N GLY A 84 -28.54 -3.72 2.11
CA GLY A 84 -28.76 -2.44 1.43
C GLY A 84 -27.86 -1.31 1.91
N LEU A 85 -26.78 -1.61 2.65
CA LEU A 85 -25.82 -0.60 3.09
C LEU A 85 -24.85 -0.26 1.96
N ALA A 86 -24.59 1.04 1.80
CA ALA A 86 -23.60 1.55 0.85
C ALA A 86 -22.19 1.51 1.44
N PHE A 87 -21.19 1.39 0.56
CA PHE A 87 -19.81 1.56 0.95
C PHE A 87 -19.52 3.03 1.25
N ASN A 88 -19.40 3.38 2.54
CA ASN A 88 -19.18 4.75 2.99
C ASN A 88 -18.09 4.81 4.09
N PRO A 89 -16.84 4.47 3.77
CA PRO A 89 -15.76 4.50 4.74
C PRO A 89 -15.43 5.94 5.16
N THR A 90 -15.06 6.10 6.43
CA THR A 90 -14.45 7.32 6.95
C THR A 90 -13.02 7.49 6.42
N ASP A 91 -12.51 8.73 6.42
CA ASP A 91 -11.11 9.03 6.05
C ASP A 91 -10.12 8.14 6.80
N THR A 92 -10.38 7.91 8.09
CA THR A 92 -9.57 7.04 8.93
C THR A 92 -9.61 5.58 8.49
N GLN A 93 -10.77 5.05 8.09
CA GLN A 93 -10.86 3.70 7.51
C GLN A 93 -10.13 3.62 6.16
N LEU A 94 -10.28 4.63 5.30
CA LEU A 94 -9.58 4.69 4.01
C LEU A 94 -8.06 4.61 4.20
N VAL A 95 -7.50 5.36 5.15
CA VAL A 95 -6.06 5.39 5.40
C VAL A 95 -5.61 4.17 6.20
N ASN A 96 -6.10 4.03 7.44
CA ASN A 96 -5.56 3.10 8.43
C ASN A 96 -5.88 1.64 8.10
N TYR A 97 -6.99 1.40 7.40
CA TYR A 97 -7.40 0.06 6.98
C TYR A 97 -7.08 -0.18 5.51
N TYR A 98 -7.77 0.46 4.57
CA TYR A 98 -7.69 0.11 3.15
C TYR A 98 -6.30 0.38 2.54
N LEU A 99 -5.82 1.61 2.64
CA LEU A 99 -4.55 2.03 2.02
C LEU A 99 -3.34 1.37 2.70
N ASN A 100 -3.34 1.29 4.03
CA ASN A 100 -2.29 0.61 4.79
C ASN A 100 -2.19 -0.87 4.39
N LYS A 101 -3.32 -1.57 4.33
CA LYS A 101 -3.36 -2.99 3.92
C LYS A 101 -2.98 -3.17 2.47
N LYS A 102 -3.39 -2.28 1.56
CA LYS A 102 -2.97 -2.36 0.15
C LYS A 102 -1.44 -2.23 -0.01
N ASN A 103 -0.81 -1.34 0.76
CA ASN A 103 0.64 -1.18 0.73
C ASN A 103 1.39 -2.33 1.43
N ALA A 104 0.79 -2.97 2.45
CA ALA A 104 1.36 -4.16 3.09
C ALA A 104 1.21 -5.43 2.22
N TYR A 105 0.05 -5.61 1.60
CA TYR A 105 -0.31 -6.79 0.83
C TYR A 105 -0.70 -6.39 -0.60
N PHE A 106 0.29 -6.01 -1.40
CA PHE A 106 0.10 -5.43 -2.73
C PHE A 106 -0.81 -6.25 -3.67
N THR A 107 -0.78 -7.58 -3.59
CA THR A 107 -1.58 -8.47 -4.44
C THR A 107 -3.05 -8.60 -4.03
N VAL A 108 -3.43 -8.01 -2.89
CA VAL A 108 -4.80 -8.06 -2.39
C VAL A 108 -5.66 -7.07 -3.17
N THR A 109 -6.77 -7.59 -3.68
CA THR A 109 -7.84 -6.83 -4.32
C THR A 109 -8.90 -6.48 -3.28
N PHE A 110 -9.34 -5.23 -3.25
CA PHE A 110 -10.40 -4.78 -2.36
C PHE A 110 -11.61 -4.43 -3.23
N PHE A 111 -12.62 -5.29 -3.26
CA PHE A 111 -13.94 -4.82 -3.67
C PHE A 111 -14.39 -3.84 -2.57
N PRO A 112 -14.82 -2.59 -2.78
CA PRO A 112 -15.27 -1.90 -4.00
C PRO A 112 -14.28 -0.85 -4.57
N ILE A 113 -12.99 -0.93 -4.24
CA ILE A 113 -11.96 0.04 -4.66
C ILE A 113 -11.23 -0.48 -5.91
N GLN A 114 -11.38 0.20 -7.04
CA GLN A 114 -10.83 -0.23 -8.32
C GLN A 114 -9.34 0.10 -8.48
N GLU A 115 -8.56 -0.74 -9.15
CA GLU A 115 -7.16 -0.42 -9.46
C GLU A 115 -7.05 0.29 -10.81
N VAL A 116 -6.54 1.54 -10.81
CA VAL A 116 -6.35 2.37 -12.01
C VAL A 116 -4.94 2.96 -11.98
N ASN A 117 -4.05 2.49 -12.85
CA ASN A 117 -2.65 2.94 -12.87
C ASN A 117 -2.54 4.43 -13.23
N ASP A 118 -3.22 4.88 -14.28
CA ASP A 118 -3.14 6.25 -14.82
C ASP A 118 -4.39 7.07 -14.45
N LEU A 119 -4.75 7.09 -13.16
CA LEU A 119 -6.00 7.70 -12.68
C LEU A 119 -6.17 9.14 -13.19
N TYR A 120 -5.13 9.97 -13.06
CA TYR A 120 -5.16 11.39 -13.42
C TYR A 120 -5.11 11.66 -14.92
N ALA A 121 -4.87 10.64 -15.76
CA ALA A 121 -4.92 10.77 -17.22
C ALA A 121 -6.35 10.61 -17.78
N ASN A 122 -7.30 10.18 -16.96
CA ASN A 122 -8.67 9.92 -17.37
C ASN A 122 -9.58 11.11 -17.02
N HIS A 123 -10.57 11.36 -17.88
CA HIS A 123 -11.67 12.28 -17.57
C HIS A 123 -12.51 11.71 -16.40
N PRO A 124 -13.04 12.55 -15.48
CA PRO A 124 -13.84 12.10 -14.35
C PRO A 124 -15.03 11.20 -14.75
N ILE A 125 -15.76 11.53 -15.82
CA ILE A 125 -16.87 10.69 -16.32
C ILE A 125 -16.41 9.27 -16.61
N THR A 126 -15.30 9.11 -17.33
CA THR A 126 -14.73 7.79 -17.64
C THR A 126 -14.43 7.00 -16.37
N LEU A 127 -13.92 7.66 -15.33
CA LEU A 127 -13.67 7.03 -14.03
C LEU A 127 -14.96 6.57 -13.34
N THR A 128 -16.04 7.35 -13.42
CA THR A 128 -17.35 6.97 -12.86
C THR A 128 -17.92 5.73 -13.56
N GLU A 129 -17.80 5.66 -14.89
CA GLU A 129 -18.27 4.54 -15.70
C GLU A 129 -17.48 3.25 -15.42
N MET A 130 -16.16 3.37 -15.19
CA MET A 130 -15.29 2.24 -14.87
C MET A 130 -15.63 1.59 -13.52
N SER A 131 -16.17 2.35 -12.56
CA SER A 131 -16.31 1.85 -11.20
C SER A 131 -17.47 0.87 -11.01
N GLY A 132 -18.40 0.75 -11.97
CA GLY A 132 -19.48 -0.25 -12.01
C GLY A 132 -20.46 -0.27 -10.83
N LEU A 133 -20.28 0.61 -9.85
CA LEU A 133 -21.05 0.71 -8.61
C LEU A 133 -21.72 2.08 -8.55
N ASN A 134 -23.00 2.08 -8.18
CA ASN A 134 -23.73 3.31 -7.88
C ASN A 134 -23.15 3.90 -6.59
N ALA A 135 -22.33 4.94 -6.74
CA ALA A 135 -21.57 5.48 -5.63
C ALA A 135 -22.20 6.79 -5.16
N GLU A 136 -23.32 6.68 -4.43
CA GLU A 136 -23.95 7.83 -3.75
C GLU A 136 -22.92 8.63 -2.92
N THR A 137 -21.89 7.94 -2.42
CA THR A 137 -20.85 8.50 -1.56
C THR A 137 -19.53 8.78 -2.28
N GLY A 138 -19.45 8.50 -3.59
CA GLY A 138 -18.25 8.68 -4.43
C GLY A 138 -17.53 7.38 -4.80
N TRP A 139 -16.72 7.43 -5.85
CA TRP A 139 -15.99 6.29 -6.42
C TRP A 139 -14.57 6.20 -5.85
N TYR A 140 -14.10 4.97 -5.60
CA TYR A 140 -12.82 4.74 -4.91
C TYR A 140 -11.84 4.01 -5.81
N PHE A 141 -10.60 4.48 -5.83
CA PHE A 141 -9.55 3.96 -6.68
C PHE A 141 -8.24 3.76 -5.92
N PHE A 142 -7.54 2.68 -6.23
CA PHE A 142 -6.13 2.52 -5.95
C PHE A 142 -5.34 2.92 -7.18
N THR A 143 -4.31 3.74 -6.99
CA THR A 143 -3.43 4.17 -8.06
C THR A 143 -1.97 4.17 -7.64
N LYS A 144 -1.07 4.13 -8.63
CA LYS A 144 0.38 4.30 -8.45
C LYS A 144 0.84 5.63 -9.03
N SER A 145 0.00 6.27 -9.85
CA SER A 145 0.27 7.61 -10.34
C SER A 145 -0.02 8.61 -9.23
N ARG A 146 0.79 9.65 -9.17
CA ARG A 146 0.44 10.89 -8.48
C ARG A 146 -0.01 11.90 -9.53
N PRO A 147 -0.81 12.90 -9.16
CA PRO A 147 -1.01 14.02 -10.05
C PRO A 147 0.37 14.62 -10.27
N ASN A 148 0.79 14.72 -11.52
CA ASN A 148 2.06 15.35 -11.85
C ASN A 148 1.97 16.79 -11.33
N ARG A 149 2.64 17.07 -10.20
CA ARG A 149 2.62 18.38 -9.52
C ARG A 149 3.04 19.57 -10.40
N ILE A 150 3.45 19.35 -11.66
CA ILE A 150 4.02 20.36 -12.57
C ILE A 150 3.71 20.06 -14.05
N GLN A 151 2.56 19.50 -14.41
CA GLN A 151 2.13 19.56 -15.82
C GLN A 151 0.67 19.99 -15.92
N PRO A 152 0.40 21.19 -16.48
CA PRO A 152 -0.86 21.43 -17.16
C PRO A 152 -1.04 20.25 -18.12
N GLY A 153 -2.14 19.52 -17.98
CA GLY A 153 -2.41 18.43 -18.89
C GLY A 153 -2.47 19.02 -20.29
N THR A 154 -1.49 18.71 -21.14
CA THR A 154 -1.60 18.93 -22.59
C THR A 154 -2.65 18.00 -23.21
N ASN A 155 -3.69 17.65 -22.45
CA ASN A 155 -4.75 16.77 -22.87
C ASN A 155 -6.00 17.62 -23.05
N VAL A 156 -6.64 17.41 -24.18
CA VAL A 156 -7.75 18.19 -24.77
C VAL A 156 -9.04 18.09 -23.92
N GLN A 157 -8.97 17.69 -22.64
CA GLN A 157 -10.10 17.27 -21.80
C GLN A 157 -10.16 17.96 -20.42
N GLY A 158 -9.09 18.56 -19.88
CA GLY A 158 -9.12 19.26 -18.58
C GLY A 158 -7.97 18.91 -17.62
N GLU A 159 -7.95 19.54 -16.46
CA GLU A 159 -6.85 19.52 -15.47
C GLU A 159 -7.33 19.34 -14.03
N TRP A 160 -6.52 18.66 -13.21
CA TRP A 160 -6.74 18.53 -11.76
C TRP A 160 -5.89 19.57 -11.00
N ILE A 161 -6.55 20.53 -10.36
CA ILE A 161 -5.89 21.62 -9.63
C ILE A 161 -5.94 21.34 -8.13
N PHE A 162 -4.79 21.42 -7.46
CA PHE A 162 -4.72 21.27 -6.00
C PHE A 162 -5.47 22.40 -5.29
N ALA A 163 -6.34 22.03 -4.35
CA ALA A 163 -7.13 22.98 -3.58
C ALA A 163 -6.66 23.08 -2.12
N LYS A 164 -6.59 21.95 -1.40
CA LYS A 164 -6.20 21.93 0.01
C LYS A 164 -5.65 20.58 0.48
N GLU A 165 -5.03 20.60 1.65
CA GLU A 165 -4.53 19.44 2.38
C GLU A 165 -5.10 19.41 3.80
N GLU A 166 -5.42 18.23 4.30
CA GLU A 166 -5.93 18.00 5.66
C GLU A 166 -5.32 16.73 6.27
N ASP A 167 -5.05 16.76 7.58
CA ASP A 167 -4.53 15.62 8.31
C ASP A 167 -5.62 14.58 8.61
N VAL A 168 -5.23 13.30 8.62
CA VAL A 168 -6.09 12.18 9.02
C VAL A 168 -5.55 11.55 10.30
N PHE A 169 -6.38 11.50 11.33
CA PHE A 169 -6.04 10.96 12.65
C PHE A 169 -6.77 9.63 12.94
N TYR A 170 -6.11 8.77 13.72
CA TYR A 170 -6.71 7.60 14.37
C TYR A 170 -6.22 7.57 15.82
N GLN A 171 -7.15 7.62 16.79
CA GLN A 171 -6.80 7.65 18.22
C GLN A 171 -5.74 8.72 18.56
N ASP A 172 -5.97 9.95 18.07
CA ASP A 172 -5.07 11.11 18.24
C ASP A 172 -3.66 10.98 17.62
N VAL A 173 -3.42 9.92 16.85
CA VAL A 173 -2.18 9.72 16.08
C VAL A 173 -2.44 10.05 14.62
N LYS A 174 -1.61 10.92 14.03
CA LYS A 174 -1.64 11.19 12.59
C LYS A 174 -1.25 9.93 11.83
N VAL A 175 -2.20 9.38 11.07
CA VAL A 175 -2.03 8.15 10.26
C VAL A 175 -1.94 8.44 8.77
N GLY A 176 -2.33 9.64 8.35
CA GLY A 176 -2.29 10.03 6.96
C GLY A 176 -2.54 11.51 6.72
N GLU A 177 -2.55 11.85 5.44
CA GLU A 177 -2.89 13.15 4.87
C GLU A 177 -3.88 12.91 3.73
N LYS A 178 -4.81 13.84 3.53
CA LYS A 178 -5.66 13.86 2.34
C LYS A 178 -5.46 15.17 1.56
N HIS A 179 -5.24 15.04 0.27
CA HIS A 179 -5.12 16.15 -0.68
C HIS A 179 -6.39 16.24 -1.52
N VAL A 180 -7.00 17.42 -1.57
CA VAL A 180 -8.18 17.69 -2.37
C VAL A 180 -7.76 18.38 -3.66
N TYR A 181 -8.21 17.84 -4.79
CA TYR A 181 -8.05 18.41 -6.12
C TYR A 181 -9.41 18.68 -6.74
N GLU A 182 -9.50 19.75 -7.51
CA GLU A 182 -10.69 20.18 -8.23
C GLU A 182 -10.47 20.02 -9.73
N TYR A 183 -11.48 19.56 -10.45
CA TYR A 183 -11.38 19.41 -11.91
C TYR A 183 -11.77 20.69 -12.64
N TRP A 184 -10.95 21.07 -13.61
CA TRP A 184 -11.15 22.23 -14.46
C TRP A 184 -11.11 21.82 -15.93
N GLU A 185 -12.05 22.30 -16.73
CA GLU A 185 -12.09 22.05 -18.17
C GLU A 185 -12.53 23.33 -18.87
N CYS A 186 -11.81 23.71 -19.94
CA CYS A 186 -12.06 24.96 -20.68
C CYS A 186 -12.09 26.21 -19.77
N ASP A 187 -11.11 26.31 -18.85
CA ASP A 187 -11.01 27.38 -17.84
C ASP A 187 -12.22 27.52 -16.90
N GLN A 188 -13.05 26.47 -16.83
CA GLN A 188 -14.20 26.41 -15.93
C GLN A 188 -14.03 25.28 -14.93
N LYS A 189 -14.20 25.60 -13.65
CA LYS A 189 -14.34 24.61 -12.59
C LYS A 189 -15.56 23.73 -12.85
N LYS A 190 -15.38 22.42 -12.78
CA LYS A 190 -16.45 21.42 -12.88
C LYS A 190 -16.78 20.87 -11.50
N GLU A 191 -17.81 20.04 -11.46
CA GLU A 191 -18.32 19.46 -10.22
C GLU A 191 -17.45 18.35 -9.61
N TYR A 192 -16.43 17.89 -10.33
CA TYR A 192 -15.62 16.77 -9.89
C TYR A 192 -14.53 17.19 -8.90
N LYS A 193 -14.41 16.41 -7.82
CA LYS A 193 -13.34 16.49 -6.84
C LYS A 193 -12.64 15.15 -6.70
N MET A 194 -11.32 15.20 -6.63
CA MET A 194 -10.50 14.05 -6.28
C MET A 194 -9.89 14.26 -4.90
N ILE A 195 -10.08 13.30 -4.01
CA ILE A 195 -9.45 13.28 -2.68
C ILE A 195 -8.41 12.15 -2.67
N GLU A 196 -7.14 12.50 -2.67
CA GLU A 196 -6.03 11.55 -2.59
C GLU A 196 -5.59 11.37 -1.14
N TYR A 197 -5.54 10.14 -0.67
CA TYR A 197 -5.09 9.76 0.65
C TYR A 197 -3.66 9.21 0.61
N GLN A 198 -2.85 9.63 1.57
CA GLN A 198 -1.48 9.19 1.77
C GLN A 198 -1.27 8.70 3.21
N LEU A 199 -0.41 7.69 3.38
CA LEU A 199 -0.02 7.18 4.70
C LEU A 199 1.05 8.07 5.32
N VAL A 200 0.94 8.28 6.64
CA VAL A 200 1.94 8.93 7.47
C VAL A 200 2.32 8.00 8.63
N PRO A 201 3.61 7.61 8.77
CA PRO A 201 4.71 7.91 7.85
C PRO A 201 4.52 7.24 6.48
N ALA A 202 5.10 7.84 5.45
CA ALA A 202 5.06 7.26 4.11
C ALA A 202 5.68 5.84 4.12
N PRO A 203 5.06 4.87 3.44
CA PRO A 203 5.59 3.53 3.36
C PRO A 203 6.97 3.57 2.70
N LYS A 204 7.90 2.76 3.22
CA LYS A 204 9.22 2.65 2.62
C LYS A 204 9.09 2.00 1.25
N PRO A 205 9.76 2.51 0.20
CA PRO A 205 9.77 1.84 -1.08
C PRO A 205 10.34 0.44 -0.88
N GLY A 206 9.52 -0.56 -1.18
CA GLY A 206 9.85 -1.97 -1.04
C GLY A 206 9.96 -2.65 -2.39
N ARG A 207 9.61 -3.94 -2.44
CA ARG A 207 9.52 -4.71 -3.68
C ARG A 207 8.44 -4.20 -4.64
N PHE A 208 7.39 -3.59 -4.10
CA PHE A 208 6.24 -3.09 -4.84
C PHE A 208 6.18 -1.56 -4.81
N PRO A 209 5.65 -0.91 -5.86
CA PRO A 209 5.44 0.52 -5.87
C PRO A 209 4.45 0.93 -4.77
N ILE A 210 4.67 2.11 -4.21
CA ILE A 210 3.74 2.71 -3.25
C ILE A 210 2.41 2.97 -3.96
N CYS A 211 1.32 2.58 -3.32
CA CYS A 211 -0.03 2.81 -3.80
C CYS A 211 -0.65 3.99 -3.04
N PHE A 212 -1.49 4.76 -3.73
CA PHE A 212 -2.35 5.81 -3.20
C PHE A 212 -3.81 5.36 -3.30
N LEU A 213 -4.64 5.84 -2.38
CA LEU A 213 -6.08 5.68 -2.45
C LEU A 213 -6.69 7.02 -2.84
N CYS A 214 -7.54 7.02 -3.84
CA CYS A 214 -8.22 8.20 -4.33
C CYS A 214 -9.74 8.01 -4.23
N LYS A 215 -10.45 9.07 -3.85
CA LYS A 215 -11.90 9.15 -3.87
C LYS A 215 -12.32 10.23 -4.85
N LEU A 216 -13.05 9.85 -5.91
CA LEU A 216 -13.72 10.78 -6.81
C LEU A 216 -15.13 11.05 -6.26
N CYS A 217 -15.51 12.32 -6.15
CA CYS A 217 -16.86 12.73 -5.78
C CYS A 217 -17.35 13.91 -6.62
N ILE A 218 -18.67 14.08 -6.65
CA ILE A 218 -19.34 15.22 -7.27
C ILE A 218 -19.70 16.21 -6.16
N ASP A 219 -19.27 17.46 -6.32
CA ASP A 219 -19.63 18.57 -5.45
C ASP A 219 -20.98 19.16 -5.85
N ALA A 220 -22.03 18.75 -5.15
CA ALA A 220 -23.39 19.22 -5.40
C ALA A 220 -23.54 20.76 -5.34
N ASN A 221 -22.59 21.48 -4.74
CA ASN A 221 -22.62 22.93 -4.63
C ASN A 221 -22.08 23.67 -5.86
N SER A 222 -21.63 22.95 -6.90
CA SER A 222 -21.03 23.54 -8.10
C SER A 222 -21.95 23.60 -9.32
N VAL A 223 -23.19 23.10 -9.20
CA VAL A 223 -24.21 23.23 -10.24
C VAL A 223 -24.77 24.66 -10.17
N GLU A 224 -24.12 25.59 -10.85
CA GLU A 224 -24.78 26.84 -11.21
C GLU A 224 -25.93 26.50 -12.15
N VAL A 225 -27.16 26.68 -11.64
CA VAL A 225 -28.40 26.57 -12.40
C VAL A 225 -28.34 27.61 -13.52
N GLN A 226 -27.98 27.17 -14.73
CA GLN A 226 -28.25 27.97 -15.92
C GLN A 226 -29.77 28.00 -16.11
N SER A 227 -30.36 29.14 -15.73
CA SER A 227 -31.75 29.50 -15.97
C SER A 227 -31.93 30.04 -17.37
#